data_AF-A0A7V6ITR1-F1
#
_entry.id   AF-A0A7V6ITR1-F1
#
_cell.length_a   1.000
_cell.length_b   1.000
_cell.length_c   1.000
_cell.angle_alpha   90.00
_cell.angle_beta   90.00
_cell.angle_gamma   90.00
#
_symmetry.space_group_name_H-M   'P 1'
#
loop_
_entity.id
_entity.type
_entity.pdbx_description
1 polymer ?
#
loop_
_entity_poly.entity_id
_entity_poly.type
_entity_poly.pdbx_seq_one_letter_code
_entity_poly.pdbx_strand_id
1 'polypeptide(L)'
;MGKINVITPIHIATGNDYFTFTIYDKKRYPLEAMLDTVENKEELIKSNGLNKLLNKNSVSQMSNDEFFRIFQVQSSKVDPSKALYSIDYYRYRTGKVAECEKTCNNLYIPGSTIKGYIINVAWYDMINKDQEIERYLSNNIKFLNKIATRVSQIQQVLVCRDIVLEDEKPYLYNCNRFGYNQRDNRETNMPVAIIETINKDVSKDEVEIYIEHNREMINQYKVIKNSILSSIDRDRNSRDRRIEKKMVESLYKRLINLSSWFNKANEHFVSLNIDEELDFIDYTRNKSFDKNTLRDFYNNLKNKLSQGKIIIRIGKYTNYYFKTISSAFDNFYDRFSEVYSPSKRKSKPEIESMNILEGQSGRFDMVPGYLEIEL
;
A
#
# COMPACT_ATOMS: atom_id res chain seq x y z
N MET A 1 12.46 -14.25 16.26
CA MET A 1 11.03 -14.37 15.94
C MET A 1 10.39 -13.10 16.43
N GLY A 2 9.68 -12.42 15.55
CA GLY A 2 9.07 -11.13 15.83
C GLY A 2 7.58 -11.23 16.13
N LYS A 3 6.97 -10.08 16.35
CA LYS A 3 5.52 -9.92 16.52
C LYS A 3 5.04 -8.82 15.58
N ILE A 4 3.83 -8.96 15.05
CA ILE A 4 3.14 -7.85 14.39
C ILE A 4 1.86 -7.49 15.12
N ASN A 5 1.55 -6.19 15.13
CA ASN A 5 0.27 -5.67 15.61
C ASN A 5 -0.29 -4.68 14.57
N VAL A 6 -1.43 -5.00 13.99
CA VAL A 6 -2.11 -4.15 13.01
C VAL A 6 -2.74 -2.96 13.74
N ILE A 7 -2.19 -1.77 13.55
CA ILE A 7 -2.66 -0.56 14.27
C ILE A 7 -3.91 0.01 13.58
N THR A 8 -3.91 -0.01 12.25
CA THR A 8 -5.04 0.48 11.44
C THR A 8 -5.32 -0.50 10.31
N PRO A 9 -6.53 -0.52 9.74
CA PRO A 9 -6.88 -1.48 8.70
C PRO A 9 -5.91 -1.47 7.53
N ILE A 10 -5.49 -2.66 7.09
CA ILE A 10 -4.51 -2.85 6.03
C ILE A 10 -5.19 -3.52 4.84
N HIS A 11 -5.12 -2.88 3.66
CA HIS A 11 -5.52 -3.49 2.39
C HIS A 11 -4.28 -3.78 1.54
N ILE A 12 -3.99 -5.05 1.36
CA ILE A 12 -3.05 -5.55 0.35
C ILE A 12 -3.88 -5.98 -0.86
N ALA A 13 -3.61 -5.43 -2.04
CA ALA A 13 -4.49 -5.61 -3.19
C ALA A 13 -4.11 -6.83 -4.03
N THR A 14 -5.10 -7.64 -4.38
CA THR A 14 -4.97 -8.73 -5.39
C THR A 14 -4.97 -8.21 -6.83
N GLY A 15 -5.52 -7.00 -7.04
CA GLY A 15 -5.86 -6.48 -8.37
C GLY A 15 -7.27 -6.88 -8.83
N ASN A 16 -8.00 -7.69 -8.06
CA ASN A 16 -9.37 -8.08 -8.33
C ASN A 16 -10.37 -7.26 -7.51
N ASP A 17 -11.56 -7.12 -8.06
CA ASP A 17 -12.73 -6.56 -7.39
C ASP A 17 -13.88 -7.57 -7.44
N TYR A 18 -14.77 -7.52 -6.46
CA TYR A 18 -16.06 -8.24 -6.49
C TYR A 18 -17.22 -7.31 -6.19
N PHE A 19 -18.45 -7.75 -6.43
CA PHE A 19 -19.63 -6.91 -6.26
C PHE A 19 -20.21 -7.04 -4.86
N THR A 20 -20.73 -5.95 -4.30
CA THR A 20 -21.34 -5.97 -2.97
C THR A 20 -22.57 -6.87 -2.85
N PHE A 21 -23.27 -7.16 -3.94
CA PHE A 21 -24.39 -8.12 -3.92
C PHE A 21 -23.93 -9.58 -3.72
N THR A 22 -22.63 -9.86 -3.83
CA THR A 22 -22.06 -11.17 -3.48
C THR A 22 -21.81 -11.34 -1.99
N ILE A 23 -22.24 -10.38 -1.18
CA ILE A 23 -22.20 -10.44 0.28
C ILE A 23 -23.64 -10.55 0.80
N TYR A 24 -23.89 -11.57 1.62
CA TYR A 24 -25.15 -11.75 2.32
C TYR A 24 -24.91 -12.41 3.67
N ASP A 25 -25.60 -11.97 4.70
CA ASP A 25 -25.50 -12.52 6.06
C ASP A 25 -24.03 -12.69 6.53
N LYS A 26 -23.23 -11.62 6.39
CA LYS A 26 -21.80 -11.59 6.75
C LYS A 26 -20.94 -12.68 6.10
N LYS A 27 -21.34 -13.18 4.93
CA LYS A 27 -20.60 -14.17 4.15
C LYS A 27 -20.43 -13.68 2.73
N ARG A 28 -19.25 -13.94 2.15
CA ARG A 28 -19.00 -13.76 0.72
C ARG A 28 -19.37 -15.04 -0.01
N TYR A 29 -20.09 -14.91 -1.11
CA TYR A 29 -20.45 -15.98 -2.02
C TYR A 29 -19.76 -15.77 -3.38
N PRO A 30 -19.52 -16.85 -4.15
CA PRO A 30 -19.11 -16.70 -5.53
C PRO A 30 -20.24 -16.05 -6.35
N LEU A 31 -19.87 -15.34 -7.42
CA LEU A 31 -20.82 -14.61 -8.26
C LEU A 31 -21.89 -15.55 -8.83
N GLU A 32 -21.49 -16.73 -9.26
CA GLU A 32 -22.34 -17.76 -9.86
C GLU A 32 -23.43 -18.21 -8.89
N ALA A 33 -23.09 -18.43 -7.62
CA ALA A 33 -24.06 -18.82 -6.59
C ALA A 33 -25.11 -17.74 -6.35
N MET A 34 -24.75 -16.46 -6.46
CA MET A 34 -25.72 -15.38 -6.36
C MET A 34 -26.56 -15.25 -7.62
N LEU A 35 -25.96 -15.43 -8.81
CA LEU A 35 -26.70 -15.42 -10.07
C LEU A 35 -27.72 -16.55 -10.16
N ASP A 36 -27.49 -17.68 -9.47
CA ASP A 36 -28.47 -18.76 -9.33
C ASP A 36 -29.75 -18.31 -8.59
N THR A 37 -29.72 -17.22 -7.83
CA THR A 37 -30.87 -16.72 -7.06
C THR A 37 -31.67 -15.62 -7.76
N VAL A 38 -31.25 -15.21 -8.96
CA VAL A 38 -31.91 -14.16 -9.75
C VAL A 38 -33.32 -14.57 -10.14
N GLU A 39 -34.32 -13.70 -9.92
CA GLU A 39 -35.72 -14.01 -10.25
C GLU A 39 -36.07 -13.75 -11.72
N ASN A 40 -35.49 -12.71 -12.31
CA ASN A 40 -35.77 -12.29 -13.68
C ASN A 40 -34.84 -12.93 -14.73
N LYS A 41 -34.34 -14.15 -14.51
CA LYS A 41 -33.37 -14.83 -15.40
C LYS A 41 -33.82 -14.87 -16.85
N GLU A 42 -35.08 -15.24 -17.09
CA GLU A 42 -35.65 -15.31 -18.44
C GLU A 42 -35.67 -13.94 -19.13
N GLU A 43 -35.90 -12.86 -18.39
CA GLU A 43 -35.92 -11.50 -18.92
C GLU A 43 -34.50 -11.01 -19.27
N LEU A 44 -33.52 -11.34 -18.43
CA LEU A 44 -32.12 -10.98 -18.66
C LEU A 44 -31.53 -11.66 -19.91
N ILE A 45 -31.98 -12.87 -20.23
CA ILE A 45 -31.52 -13.65 -21.38
C ILE A 45 -32.26 -13.25 -22.68
N LYS A 46 -33.43 -12.60 -22.59
CA LYS A 46 -34.13 -12.07 -23.78
C LYS A 46 -33.27 -11.01 -24.48
N SER A 47 -33.42 -10.90 -25.80
CA SER A 47 -32.62 -10.02 -26.66
C SER A 47 -32.48 -8.59 -26.13
N ASN A 48 -33.55 -7.99 -25.59
CA ASN A 48 -33.50 -6.64 -25.04
C ASN A 48 -32.70 -6.53 -23.73
N GLY A 49 -32.82 -7.49 -22.82
CA GLY A 49 -32.06 -7.54 -21.56
C GLY A 49 -30.58 -7.81 -21.81
N LEU A 50 -30.30 -8.77 -22.69
CA LEU A 50 -28.93 -9.11 -23.10
C LEU A 50 -28.28 -7.94 -23.85
N ASN A 51 -29.00 -7.27 -24.76
CA ASN A 51 -28.50 -6.09 -25.47
C ASN A 51 -28.21 -4.93 -24.51
N LYS A 52 -29.00 -4.76 -23.44
CA LYS A 52 -28.74 -3.74 -22.41
C LYS A 52 -27.45 -4.02 -21.63
N LEU A 53 -27.14 -5.29 -21.35
CA LEU A 53 -25.91 -5.72 -20.67
C LEU A 53 -24.68 -5.74 -21.58
N LEU A 54 -24.86 -6.05 -22.87
CA LEU A 54 -23.79 -6.09 -23.87
C LEU A 54 -23.43 -4.71 -24.41
N ASN A 55 -24.36 -3.76 -24.38
CA ASN A 55 -24.09 -2.40 -24.83
C ASN A 55 -23.21 -1.67 -23.81
N LYS A 56 -21.90 -1.67 -24.10
CA LYS A 56 -20.87 -1.01 -23.29
C LYS A 56 -21.18 0.47 -23.03
N ASN A 57 -21.77 1.18 -23.97
CA ASN A 57 -22.13 2.59 -23.80
C ASN A 57 -23.27 2.77 -22.79
N SER A 58 -24.28 1.90 -22.83
CA SER A 58 -25.37 1.90 -21.84
C SER A 58 -24.85 1.53 -20.44
N VAL A 59 -24.08 0.45 -20.31
CA VAL A 59 -23.58 -0.01 -19.01
C VAL A 59 -22.61 0.99 -18.37
N SER A 60 -21.73 1.61 -19.16
CA SER A 60 -20.76 2.61 -18.66
C SER A 60 -21.39 3.91 -18.17
N GLN A 61 -22.63 4.20 -18.57
CA GLN A 61 -23.38 5.37 -18.12
C GLN A 61 -24.30 5.09 -16.93
N MET A 62 -24.56 3.81 -16.61
CA MET A 62 -25.40 3.43 -15.48
C MET A 62 -24.68 3.67 -14.16
N SER A 63 -25.44 4.10 -13.16
CA SER A 63 -24.96 4.08 -11.78
C SER A 63 -24.76 2.63 -11.31
N ASN A 64 -23.88 2.42 -10.33
CA ASN A 64 -23.73 1.09 -9.71
C ASN A 64 -25.07 0.60 -9.16
N ASP A 65 -25.85 1.43 -8.46
CA ASP A 65 -27.16 1.00 -7.95
C ASP A 65 -28.11 0.54 -9.07
N GLU A 66 -28.13 1.23 -10.21
CA GLU A 66 -28.94 0.85 -11.35
C GLU A 66 -28.47 -0.45 -11.99
N PHE A 67 -27.16 -0.61 -12.20
CA PHE A 67 -26.58 -1.85 -12.73
C PHE A 67 -26.91 -3.05 -11.84
N PHE A 68 -26.87 -2.87 -10.52
CA PHE A 68 -27.09 -3.95 -9.56
C PHE A 68 -28.58 -4.34 -9.51
N ARG A 69 -29.50 -3.37 -9.64
CA ARG A 69 -30.94 -3.62 -9.69
C ARG A 69 -31.37 -4.48 -10.89
N ILE A 70 -30.60 -4.49 -11.97
CA ILE A 70 -30.88 -5.34 -13.14
C ILE A 70 -30.94 -6.81 -12.74
N PHE A 71 -30.05 -7.25 -11.87
CA PHE A 71 -29.90 -8.65 -11.51
C PHE A 71 -30.95 -9.18 -10.52
N GLN A 72 -31.83 -8.34 -9.93
CA GLN A 72 -32.90 -8.75 -8.98
C GLN A 72 -32.53 -9.96 -8.09
N VAL A 73 -31.34 -9.91 -7.49
CA VAL A 73 -30.75 -11.03 -6.73
C VAL A 73 -31.55 -11.25 -5.45
N GLN A 74 -32.03 -12.47 -5.24
CA GLN A 74 -32.68 -12.86 -3.99
C GLN A 74 -31.67 -13.54 -3.07
N SER A 75 -30.82 -12.75 -2.44
CA SER A 75 -29.72 -13.25 -1.61
C SER A 75 -30.17 -14.19 -0.48
N SER A 76 -31.42 -14.08 -0.01
CA SER A 76 -32.01 -15.00 0.99
C SER A 76 -32.21 -16.44 0.49
N LYS A 77 -32.17 -16.67 -0.83
CA LYS A 77 -32.31 -17.99 -1.47
C LYS A 77 -30.96 -18.66 -1.76
N VAL A 78 -29.83 -18.00 -1.48
CA VAL A 78 -28.50 -18.56 -1.74
C VAL A 78 -28.23 -19.74 -0.82
N ASP A 79 -27.64 -20.81 -1.35
CA ASP A 79 -27.20 -21.96 -0.56
C ASP A 79 -26.05 -21.56 0.38
N PRO A 80 -26.25 -21.60 1.72
CA PRO A 80 -25.22 -21.19 2.68
C PRO A 80 -23.93 -22.01 2.61
N SER A 81 -23.98 -23.24 2.06
CA SER A 81 -22.80 -24.11 1.92
C SER A 81 -21.84 -23.62 0.83
N LYS A 82 -22.30 -22.77 -0.09
CA LYS A 82 -21.48 -22.17 -1.16
C LYS A 82 -20.69 -20.94 -0.69
N ALA A 83 -20.77 -20.56 0.58
CA ALA A 83 -20.02 -19.41 1.10
C ALA A 83 -18.50 -19.64 0.99
N LEU A 84 -17.78 -18.64 0.49
CA LEU A 84 -16.32 -18.68 0.36
C LEU A 84 -15.64 -18.46 1.72
N TYR A 85 -16.06 -17.41 2.43
CA TYR A 85 -15.54 -17.04 3.74
C TYR A 85 -16.47 -16.02 4.43
N SER A 86 -16.28 -15.86 5.74
CA SER A 86 -17.00 -14.85 6.54
C SER A 86 -16.35 -13.48 6.39
N ILE A 87 -17.16 -12.42 6.35
CA ILE A 87 -16.71 -11.04 6.22
C ILE A 87 -17.47 -10.15 7.19
N ASP A 88 -16.75 -9.28 7.89
CA ASP A 88 -17.35 -8.31 8.81
C ASP A 88 -17.42 -6.92 8.18
N TYR A 89 -18.41 -6.16 8.60
CA TYR A 89 -18.63 -4.79 8.17
C TYR A 89 -19.61 -4.10 9.11
N TYR A 90 -19.48 -2.78 9.24
CA TYR A 90 -20.49 -1.95 9.88
C TYR A 90 -21.51 -1.44 8.85
N ARG A 91 -21.01 -0.76 7.81
CA ARG A 91 -21.81 -0.26 6.70
C ARG A 91 -20.93 -0.13 5.46
N TYR A 92 -21.44 -0.54 4.31
CA TYR A 92 -20.82 -0.28 3.00
C TYR A 92 -21.87 0.21 2.01
N ARG A 93 -21.42 0.92 0.97
CA ARG A 93 -22.28 1.40 -0.13
C ARG A 93 -22.46 0.31 -1.19
N THR A 94 -23.44 0.41 -2.07
CA THR A 94 -23.49 -0.49 -3.23
C THR A 94 -22.31 -0.22 -4.16
N GLY A 95 -21.67 -1.28 -4.67
CA GLY A 95 -20.65 -1.12 -5.69
C GLY A 95 -19.65 -2.27 -5.72
N LYS A 96 -18.43 -1.93 -6.12
CA LYS A 96 -17.32 -2.87 -6.16
C LYS A 96 -16.51 -2.80 -4.87
N VAL A 97 -16.13 -3.97 -4.38
CA VAL A 97 -15.21 -4.14 -3.26
C VAL A 97 -13.86 -4.55 -3.81
N ALA A 98 -12.83 -3.77 -3.51
CA ALA A 98 -11.45 -4.14 -3.79
C ALA A 98 -11.04 -5.28 -2.86
N GLU A 99 -10.67 -6.42 -3.45
CA GLU A 99 -10.37 -7.62 -2.71
C GLU A 99 -9.00 -7.56 -2.03
N CYS A 100 -8.97 -7.93 -0.75
CA CYS A 100 -7.72 -8.09 0.00
C CYS A 100 -7.07 -9.44 -0.34
N GLU A 101 -5.74 -9.41 -0.39
CA GLU A 101 -4.88 -10.56 -0.66
C GLU A 101 -5.10 -11.70 0.34
N LYS A 102 -5.24 -12.93 -0.19
CA LYS A 102 -5.51 -14.15 0.57
C LYS A 102 -4.74 -15.34 0.03
N THR A 103 -4.41 -16.26 0.93
CA THR A 103 -3.87 -17.58 0.62
C THR A 103 -4.76 -18.63 1.30
N CYS A 104 -5.30 -19.58 0.54
CA CYS A 104 -6.25 -20.56 1.06
C CYS A 104 -7.42 -19.92 1.86
N ASN A 105 -7.97 -18.80 1.37
CA ASN A 105 -8.99 -17.96 2.02
C ASN A 105 -8.58 -17.27 3.34
N ASN A 106 -7.35 -17.45 3.82
CA ASN A 106 -6.80 -16.69 4.93
C ASN A 106 -6.17 -15.40 4.43
N LEU A 107 -6.41 -14.31 5.14
CA LEU A 107 -5.73 -13.04 4.87
C LEU A 107 -4.22 -13.22 5.08
N TYR A 108 -3.40 -12.57 4.26
CA TYR A 108 -1.97 -12.54 4.53
C TYR A 108 -1.31 -11.24 4.10
N ILE A 109 -0.18 -10.94 4.73
CA ILE A 109 0.72 -9.86 4.31
C ILE A 109 1.88 -10.51 3.56
N PRO A 110 2.04 -10.28 2.26
CA PRO A 110 3.15 -10.81 1.51
C PRO A 110 4.48 -10.30 2.06
N GLY A 111 5.46 -11.17 2.24
CA GLY A 111 6.80 -10.81 2.69
C GLY A 111 7.47 -9.83 1.73
N SER A 112 7.15 -9.90 0.43
CA SER A 112 7.57 -8.92 -0.58
C SER A 112 7.14 -7.48 -0.26
N THR A 113 6.00 -7.29 0.42
CA THR A 113 5.51 -5.97 0.85
C THR A 113 6.40 -5.40 1.95
N ILE A 114 6.73 -6.21 2.96
CA ILE A 114 7.62 -5.83 4.07
C ILE A 114 9.04 -5.58 3.55
N LYS A 115 9.53 -6.46 2.68
CA LYS A 115 10.82 -6.32 2.00
C LYS A 115 10.91 -5.02 1.22
N GLY A 116 9.87 -4.69 0.44
CA GLY A 116 9.80 -3.43 -0.30
C GLY A 116 9.90 -2.20 0.61
N TYR A 117 9.18 -2.23 1.74
CA TYR A 117 9.26 -1.16 2.74
C TYR A 117 10.68 -1.00 3.32
N ILE A 118 11.29 -2.09 3.78
CA ILE A 118 12.66 -2.07 4.34
C ILE A 118 13.68 -1.53 3.33
N ILE A 119 13.57 -1.96 2.07
CA ILE A 119 14.43 -1.48 0.98
C ILE A 119 14.26 0.04 0.78
N ASN A 120 13.03 0.54 0.80
CA ASN A 120 12.78 1.99 0.70
C ASN A 120 13.45 2.76 1.83
N VAL A 121 13.32 2.30 3.08
CA VAL A 121 13.99 2.94 4.23
C VAL A 121 15.52 2.84 4.11
N ALA A 122 16.06 1.75 3.54
CA ALA A 122 17.50 1.61 3.30
C ALA A 122 18.02 2.64 2.28
N TRP A 123 17.27 2.88 1.21
CA TRP A 123 17.57 3.91 0.22
C TRP A 123 17.51 5.30 0.84
N TYR A 124 16.43 5.60 1.57
CA TYR A 124 16.26 6.84 2.30
C TYR A 124 17.44 7.12 3.23
N ASP A 125 17.80 6.15 4.09
CA ASP A 125 18.90 6.30 5.05
C ASP A 125 20.26 6.45 4.37
N MET A 126 20.49 5.77 3.24
CA MET A 126 21.72 5.94 2.45
C MET A 126 21.86 7.37 1.92
N ILE A 127 20.79 7.90 1.32
CA ILE A 127 20.80 9.23 0.69
C ILE A 127 20.97 10.28 1.79
N ASN A 128 20.17 10.20 2.86
CA ASN A 128 20.15 11.23 3.90
C ASN A 128 21.45 11.29 4.73
N LYS A 129 22.15 10.16 4.94
CA LYS A 129 23.41 10.15 5.72
C LYS A 129 24.65 10.53 4.92
N ASP A 130 24.59 10.57 3.60
CA ASP A 130 25.75 10.79 2.75
C ASP A 130 25.54 11.99 1.83
N GLN A 131 25.96 13.16 2.30
CA GLN A 131 25.82 14.44 1.59
C GLN A 131 26.37 14.41 0.15
N GLU A 132 27.35 13.56 -0.11
CA GLU A 132 27.91 13.45 -1.45
C GLU A 132 26.99 12.66 -2.39
N ILE A 133 26.36 11.59 -1.89
CA ILE A 133 25.34 10.83 -2.61
C ILE A 133 24.10 11.70 -2.84
N GLU A 134 23.62 12.38 -1.79
CA GLU A 134 22.48 13.30 -1.85
C GLU A 134 22.72 14.37 -2.92
N ARG A 135 23.79 15.18 -2.79
CA ARG A 135 24.08 16.25 -3.76
C ARG A 135 24.24 15.73 -5.18
N TYR A 136 24.81 14.54 -5.37
CA TYR A 136 24.97 13.97 -6.70
C TYR A 136 23.61 13.58 -7.29
N LEU A 137 22.76 12.88 -6.54
CA LEU A 137 21.44 12.44 -6.98
C LEU A 137 20.48 13.62 -7.14
N SER A 138 20.57 14.62 -6.28
CA SER A 138 19.88 15.91 -6.40
C SER A 138 20.28 16.66 -7.67
N ASN A 139 21.39 16.35 -8.33
CA ASN A 139 21.70 16.88 -9.67
C ASN A 139 21.43 15.88 -10.80
N ASN A 140 21.35 14.58 -10.50
CA ASN A 140 21.32 13.50 -11.49
C ASN A 140 20.24 12.46 -11.16
N ILE A 141 19.00 12.91 -10.95
CA ILE A 141 17.94 12.07 -10.36
C ILE A 141 17.59 10.82 -11.19
N LYS A 142 17.74 10.91 -12.53
CA LYS A 142 17.60 9.76 -13.46
C LYS A 142 18.58 8.63 -13.19
N PHE A 143 19.70 8.91 -12.53
CA PHE A 143 20.70 7.94 -12.15
C PHE A 143 20.17 6.89 -11.17
N LEU A 144 19.12 7.22 -10.40
CA LEU A 144 18.45 6.27 -9.51
C LEU A 144 18.00 5.00 -10.27
N ASN A 145 17.44 5.14 -11.46
CA ASN A 145 16.96 4.01 -12.27
C ASN A 145 18.11 3.07 -12.70
N LYS A 146 19.28 3.65 -13.03
CA LYS A 146 20.50 2.89 -13.36
C LYS A 146 20.94 2.04 -12.15
N ILE A 147 21.02 2.66 -10.98
CA ILE A 147 21.47 1.97 -9.77
C ILE A 147 20.45 0.95 -9.30
N ALA A 148 19.16 1.30 -9.27
CA ALA A 148 18.08 0.39 -8.85
C ALA A 148 18.11 -0.93 -9.62
N THR A 149 18.33 -0.86 -10.95
CA THR A 149 18.46 -2.06 -11.79
C THR A 149 19.65 -2.92 -11.38
N ARG A 150 20.81 -2.32 -11.09
CA ARG A 150 22.02 -3.04 -10.69
C ARG A 150 21.92 -3.65 -9.29
N VAL A 151 21.35 -2.93 -8.33
CA VAL A 151 21.28 -3.38 -6.93
C VAL A 151 20.09 -4.30 -6.66
N SER A 152 19.20 -4.50 -7.63
CA SER A 152 18.08 -5.46 -7.54
C SER A 152 18.53 -6.87 -7.12
N GLN A 153 19.72 -7.30 -7.56
CA GLN A 153 20.31 -8.58 -7.16
C GLN A 153 20.76 -8.59 -5.69
N ILE A 154 21.28 -7.47 -5.19
CA ILE A 154 21.68 -7.32 -3.78
C ILE A 154 20.45 -7.31 -2.87
N GLN A 155 19.31 -6.81 -3.35
CA GLN A 155 18.07 -6.83 -2.57
C GLN A 155 17.59 -8.25 -2.24
N GLN A 156 18.07 -9.28 -2.96
CA GLN A 156 17.80 -10.69 -2.63
C GLN A 156 18.50 -11.19 -1.36
N VAL A 157 19.38 -10.36 -0.77
CA VAL A 157 19.94 -10.56 0.57
C VAL A 157 18.85 -10.59 1.64
N LEU A 158 17.82 -9.77 1.47
CA LEU A 158 16.74 -9.65 2.44
C LEU A 158 15.62 -10.64 2.11
N VAL A 159 15.27 -11.48 3.09
CA VAL A 159 14.19 -12.47 2.98
C VAL A 159 13.12 -12.14 4.01
N CYS A 160 11.93 -11.83 3.55
CA CYS A 160 10.77 -11.66 4.42
C CYS A 160 9.78 -12.75 4.06
N ARG A 161 9.32 -13.52 5.04
CA ARG A 161 8.28 -14.53 4.82
C ARG A 161 6.90 -13.90 4.83
N ASP A 162 5.97 -14.58 4.18
CA ASP A 162 4.56 -14.19 4.19
C ASP A 162 3.99 -14.36 5.59
N ILE A 163 3.16 -13.41 6.01
CA ILE A 163 2.49 -13.43 7.30
C ILE A 163 1.03 -13.82 7.08
N VAL A 164 0.73 -15.10 7.26
CA VAL A 164 -0.65 -15.61 7.16
C VAL A 164 -1.40 -15.30 8.45
N LEU A 165 -2.58 -14.71 8.37
CA LEU A 165 -3.44 -14.40 9.51
C LEU A 165 -4.57 -15.43 9.51
N GLU A 166 -4.31 -16.56 10.18
CA GLU A 166 -5.26 -17.66 10.30
C GLU A 166 -6.49 -17.22 11.10
N ASP A 167 -7.67 -17.68 10.67
CA ASP A 167 -8.97 -17.40 11.30
C ASP A 167 -9.41 -15.91 11.34
N GLU A 168 -8.59 -15.00 10.82
CA GLU A 168 -8.92 -13.59 10.74
C GLU A 168 -9.92 -13.30 9.61
N LYS A 169 -11.04 -12.69 9.99
CA LYS A 169 -12.08 -12.31 9.04
C LYS A 169 -11.77 -10.95 8.42
N PRO A 170 -11.90 -10.81 7.09
CA PRO A 170 -11.80 -9.51 6.46
C PRO A 170 -12.86 -8.54 6.97
N TYR A 171 -12.49 -7.26 7.03
CA TYR A 171 -13.39 -6.17 7.35
C TYR A 171 -13.54 -5.19 6.18
N LEU A 172 -14.78 -4.75 5.90
CA LEU A 172 -15.05 -3.77 4.84
C LEU A 172 -15.06 -2.34 5.36
N TYR A 173 -14.34 -1.47 4.65
CA TYR A 173 -14.34 -0.02 4.87
C TYR A 173 -14.70 0.74 3.60
N ASN A 174 -15.46 1.83 3.72
CA ASN A 174 -15.54 2.83 2.66
C ASN A 174 -14.29 3.70 2.72
N CYS A 175 -13.57 3.80 1.60
CA CYS A 175 -12.34 4.58 1.49
C CYS A 175 -12.58 5.79 0.58
N ASN A 176 -12.26 6.99 1.09
CA ASN A 176 -12.34 8.23 0.35
C ASN A 176 -10.97 8.89 0.29
N ARG A 177 -10.71 9.59 -0.82
CA ARG A 177 -9.57 10.47 -0.98
C ARG A 177 -10.03 11.89 -0.72
N PHE A 178 -9.42 12.50 0.28
CA PHE A 178 -9.56 13.91 0.57
C PHE A 178 -8.39 14.63 -0.06
N GLY A 179 -8.64 15.75 -0.73
CA GLY A 179 -7.56 16.59 -1.22
C GLY A 179 -8.03 17.89 -1.83
N TYR A 180 -7.09 18.72 -2.24
CA TYR A 180 -7.38 20.01 -2.87
C TYR A 180 -7.32 19.89 -4.39
N ASN A 181 -8.40 20.26 -5.07
CA ASN A 181 -8.41 20.35 -6.52
C ASN A 181 -8.00 21.77 -6.94
N GLN A 182 -6.78 21.90 -7.44
CA GLN A 182 -6.22 23.18 -7.90
C GLN A 182 -7.01 23.80 -9.06
N ARG A 183 -7.70 23.01 -9.88
CA ARG A 183 -8.49 23.54 -11.01
C ARG A 183 -9.76 24.24 -10.54
N ASP A 184 -10.40 23.69 -9.52
CA ASP A 184 -11.68 24.17 -9.01
C ASP A 184 -11.51 25.04 -7.75
N ASN A 185 -10.27 25.22 -7.28
CA ASN A 185 -9.90 25.94 -6.06
C ASN A 185 -10.75 25.51 -4.84
N ARG A 186 -11.09 24.22 -4.79
CA ARG A 186 -12.03 23.62 -3.84
C ARG A 186 -11.50 22.29 -3.35
N GLU A 187 -11.84 21.99 -2.10
CA GLU A 187 -11.59 20.67 -1.55
C GLU A 187 -12.52 19.65 -2.17
N THR A 188 -11.95 18.50 -2.50
CA THR A 188 -12.67 17.36 -3.02
C THR A 188 -12.68 16.24 -2.00
N ASN A 189 -13.84 15.60 -1.89
CA ASN A 189 -14.02 14.35 -1.19
C ASN A 189 -14.46 13.33 -2.24
N MET A 190 -13.51 12.51 -2.69
CA MET A 190 -13.74 11.57 -3.78
C MET A 190 -13.85 10.15 -3.21
N PRO A 191 -15.00 9.47 -3.37
CA PRO A 191 -15.08 8.04 -3.11
C PRO A 191 -14.03 7.30 -3.95
N VAL A 192 -13.20 6.48 -3.30
CA VAL A 192 -12.15 5.71 -3.98
C VAL A 192 -12.63 4.31 -4.26
N ALA A 193 -13.02 3.60 -3.20
CA ALA A 193 -13.50 2.23 -3.27
C ALA A 193 -14.12 1.81 -1.93
N ILE A 194 -14.88 0.71 -1.96
CA ILE A 194 -15.08 -0.12 -0.78
C ILE A 194 -13.89 -1.07 -0.75
N ILE A 195 -13.24 -1.21 0.39
CA ILE A 195 -12.00 -1.97 0.50
C ILE A 195 -12.17 -3.07 1.53
N GLU A 196 -11.75 -4.27 1.16
CA GLU A 196 -11.59 -5.36 2.11
C GLU A 196 -10.24 -5.24 2.81
N THR A 197 -10.18 -5.45 4.12
CA THR A 197 -8.97 -5.19 4.91
C THR A 197 -8.70 -6.31 5.92
N ILE A 198 -7.43 -6.47 6.27
CA ILE A 198 -7.04 -6.97 7.59
C ILE A 198 -7.44 -5.88 8.59
N ASN A 199 -8.24 -6.24 9.58
CA ASN A 199 -8.77 -5.28 10.53
C ASN A 199 -7.68 -4.76 11.50
N LYS A 200 -7.95 -3.64 12.16
CA LYS A 200 -7.12 -3.15 13.27
C LYS A 200 -7.18 -4.11 14.47
N ASP A 201 -6.22 -3.95 15.37
CA ASP A 201 -6.07 -4.70 16.62
C ASP A 201 -5.83 -6.21 16.42
N VAL A 202 -5.56 -6.64 15.19
CA VAL A 202 -5.10 -8.00 14.86
C VAL A 202 -3.62 -8.12 15.22
N SER A 203 -3.28 -9.09 16.06
CA SER A 203 -1.90 -9.37 16.45
C SER A 203 -1.51 -10.79 16.04
N LYS A 204 -0.29 -10.95 15.52
CA LYS A 204 0.29 -12.27 15.26
C LYS A 204 1.70 -12.35 15.84
N ASP A 205 1.91 -13.35 16.69
CA ASP A 205 3.22 -13.70 17.22
C ASP A 205 3.99 -14.58 16.21
N GLU A 206 5.27 -14.83 16.50
CA GLU A 206 6.11 -15.74 15.72
C GLU A 206 6.30 -15.33 14.24
N VAL A 207 6.28 -14.03 13.97
CA VAL A 207 6.54 -13.49 12.63
C VAL A 207 8.02 -13.58 12.30
N GLU A 208 8.31 -14.29 11.22
CA GLU A 208 9.67 -14.52 10.76
C GLU A 208 10.11 -13.48 9.72
N ILE A 209 10.70 -12.39 10.20
CA ILE A 209 11.49 -11.47 9.36
C ILE A 209 12.94 -11.97 9.41
N TYR A 210 13.28 -12.90 8.52
CA TYR A 210 14.62 -13.49 8.49
C TYR A 210 15.65 -12.57 7.86
N ILE A 211 16.68 -12.29 8.63
CA ILE A 211 17.97 -11.83 8.10
C ILE A 211 18.98 -12.87 8.52
N GLU A 212 18.67 -14.13 8.19
CA GLU A 212 19.54 -15.23 8.56
C GLU A 212 20.67 -15.27 7.55
N HIS A 213 21.76 -14.64 7.94
CA HIS A 213 22.99 -14.63 7.22
C HIS A 213 23.87 -15.73 7.78
N ASN A 214 23.59 -16.97 7.41
CA ASN A 214 24.61 -17.99 7.57
C ASN A 214 25.86 -17.57 6.76
N ARG A 215 27.05 -18.01 7.19
CA ARG A 215 28.32 -17.57 6.58
C ARG A 215 28.36 -17.81 5.06
N GLU A 216 27.71 -18.87 4.60
CA GLU A 216 27.64 -19.24 3.19
C GLU A 216 26.84 -18.22 2.36
N MET A 217 25.65 -17.83 2.83
CA MET A 217 24.83 -16.80 2.21
C MET A 217 25.56 -15.45 2.18
N ILE A 218 26.21 -15.04 3.28
CA ILE A 218 27.03 -13.81 3.30
C ILE A 218 28.09 -13.86 2.19
N ASN A 219 28.77 -15.00 2.03
CA ASN A 219 29.80 -15.16 1.02
C ASN A 219 29.22 -15.08 -0.40
N GLN A 220 28.08 -15.72 -0.66
CA GLN A 220 27.38 -15.60 -1.96
C GLN A 220 27.01 -14.14 -2.26
N TYR A 221 26.49 -13.41 -1.27
CA TYR A 221 26.14 -12.00 -1.45
C TYR A 221 27.36 -11.09 -1.62
N LYS A 222 28.50 -11.40 -0.98
CA LYS A 222 29.77 -10.72 -1.26
C LYS A 222 30.20 -10.92 -2.71
N VAL A 223 30.04 -12.13 -3.26
CA VAL A 223 30.35 -12.42 -4.67
C VAL A 223 29.45 -11.60 -5.60
N ILE A 224 28.14 -11.55 -5.36
CA ILE A 224 27.20 -10.72 -6.14
C ILE A 224 27.61 -9.25 -6.10
N LYS A 225 27.84 -8.71 -4.90
CA LYS A 225 28.29 -7.32 -4.71
C LYS A 225 29.60 -7.06 -5.48
N ASN A 226 30.59 -7.93 -5.36
CA ASN A 226 31.88 -7.77 -6.04
C ASN A 226 31.74 -7.84 -7.57
N SER A 227 30.87 -8.71 -8.09
CA SER A 227 30.53 -8.77 -9.52
C SER A 227 29.95 -7.44 -10.03
N ILE A 228 29.03 -6.85 -9.26
CA ILE A 228 28.46 -5.52 -9.57
C ILE A 228 29.56 -4.46 -9.58
N LEU A 229 30.42 -4.42 -8.55
CA LEU A 229 31.53 -3.47 -8.46
C LEU A 229 32.51 -3.60 -9.64
N SER A 230 32.86 -4.83 -10.04
CA SER A 230 33.71 -5.08 -11.21
C SER A 230 33.03 -4.65 -12.53
N SER A 231 31.70 -4.77 -12.64
CA SER A 231 30.97 -4.28 -13.81
C SER A 231 30.97 -2.76 -13.90
N ILE A 232 30.98 -2.06 -12.76
CA ILE A 232 31.06 -0.60 -12.68
C ILE A 232 32.46 -0.13 -13.10
N ASP A 233 33.52 -0.85 -12.73
CA ASP A 233 34.89 -0.51 -13.10
C ASP A 233 35.13 -0.44 -14.61
N ARG A 234 34.40 -1.25 -15.37
CA ARG A 234 34.48 -1.30 -16.84
C ARG A 234 33.78 -0.13 -17.53
N ASP A 235 32.98 0.66 -16.82
CA ASP A 235 32.29 1.84 -17.34
C ASP A 235 33.28 3.02 -17.53
N ARG A 236 33.09 3.89 -18.54
CA ARG A 236 34.13 4.87 -18.94
C ARG A 236 34.13 6.17 -18.12
N ASN A 237 33.05 6.53 -17.42
CA ASN A 237 32.94 7.81 -16.69
C ASN A 237 33.44 7.70 -15.23
N SER A 238 34.43 8.50 -14.81
CA SER A 238 35.10 8.33 -13.50
C SER A 238 34.28 8.81 -12.29
N ARG A 239 33.52 9.90 -12.42
CA ARG A 239 32.73 10.47 -11.30
C ARG A 239 31.52 9.60 -10.96
N ASP A 240 30.77 9.18 -11.97
CA ASP A 240 29.59 8.33 -11.83
C ASP A 240 29.97 7.00 -11.20
N ARG A 241 31.10 6.40 -11.62
CA ARG A 241 31.64 5.16 -11.06
C ARG A 241 31.88 5.25 -9.56
N ARG A 242 32.49 6.34 -9.09
CA ARG A 242 32.82 6.50 -7.67
C ARG A 242 31.55 6.55 -6.82
N ILE A 243 30.56 7.35 -7.22
CA ILE A 243 29.29 7.47 -6.50
C ILE A 243 28.51 6.16 -6.58
N GLU A 244 28.44 5.54 -7.75
CA GLU A 244 27.77 4.25 -7.99
C GLU A 244 28.34 3.14 -7.09
N LYS A 245 29.66 3.02 -6.99
CA LYS A 245 30.31 2.08 -6.05
C LYS A 245 29.95 2.38 -4.61
N LYS A 246 30.03 3.65 -4.20
CA LYS A 246 29.71 4.10 -2.84
C LYS A 246 28.27 3.71 -2.47
N MET A 247 27.32 3.94 -3.37
CA MET A 247 25.91 3.57 -3.20
C MET A 247 25.74 2.05 -3.06
N VAL A 248 26.35 1.26 -3.95
CA VAL A 248 26.30 -0.22 -3.90
C VAL A 248 26.83 -0.75 -2.57
N GLU A 249 27.98 -0.26 -2.12
CA GLU A 249 28.56 -0.67 -0.83
C GLU A 249 27.69 -0.25 0.36
N SER A 250 27.15 0.96 0.31
CA SER A 250 26.32 1.55 1.37
C SER A 250 24.99 0.80 1.53
N LEU A 251 24.34 0.41 0.42
CA LEU A 251 23.14 -0.43 0.43
C LEU A 251 23.45 -1.86 0.90
N TYR A 252 24.52 -2.46 0.39
CA TYR A 252 24.93 -3.80 0.80
C TYR A 252 25.15 -3.88 2.31
N LYS A 253 25.92 -2.95 2.88
CA LYS A 253 26.19 -2.88 4.33
C LYS A 253 24.91 -2.79 5.16
N ARG A 254 23.93 -2.02 4.69
CA ARG A 254 22.62 -1.89 5.34
C ARG A 254 21.83 -3.19 5.30
N LEU A 255 21.74 -3.81 4.13
CA LEU A 255 20.96 -5.03 3.95
C LEU A 255 21.51 -6.20 4.76
N ILE A 256 22.84 -6.30 4.96
CA ILE A 256 23.44 -7.36 5.78
C ILE A 256 23.41 -7.11 7.30
N ASN A 257 23.03 -5.91 7.75
CA ASN A 257 23.09 -5.52 9.16
C ASN A 257 21.90 -4.64 9.55
N LEU A 258 20.68 -5.10 9.29
CA LEU A 258 19.45 -4.32 9.48
C LEU A 258 19.30 -3.80 10.91
N SER A 259 19.57 -4.65 11.92
CA SER A 259 19.38 -4.33 13.34
C SER A 259 20.18 -3.12 13.80
N SER A 260 21.34 -2.84 13.17
CA SER A 260 22.21 -1.72 13.54
C SER A 260 21.69 -0.33 13.15
N TRP A 261 20.82 -0.24 12.14
CA TRP A 261 20.43 1.05 11.56
C TRP A 261 18.92 1.22 11.36
N PHE A 262 18.18 0.13 11.14
CA PHE A 262 16.81 0.20 10.64
C PHE A 262 15.86 0.90 11.59
N ASN A 263 15.89 0.60 12.89
CA ASN A 263 14.97 1.23 13.85
C ASN A 263 15.11 2.76 13.84
N LYS A 264 16.35 3.27 13.90
CA LYS A 264 16.64 4.71 13.86
C LYS A 264 16.26 5.36 12.53
N ALA A 265 16.54 4.68 11.42
CA ALA A 265 16.18 5.18 10.09
C ALA A 265 14.66 5.19 9.88
N ASN A 266 13.97 4.16 10.37
CA ASN A 266 12.53 4.01 10.33
C ASN A 266 11.84 5.09 11.16
N GLU A 267 12.31 5.33 12.39
CA GLU A 267 11.84 6.41 13.26
C GLU A 267 11.87 7.75 12.53
N HIS A 268 13.02 8.11 11.95
CA HIS A 268 13.18 9.38 11.25
C HIS A 268 12.31 9.45 9.99
N PHE A 269 12.33 8.40 9.16
CA PHE A 269 11.54 8.32 7.93
C PHE A 269 10.04 8.44 8.20
N VAL A 270 9.52 7.69 9.17
CA VAL A 270 8.09 7.70 9.50
C VAL A 270 7.69 9.02 10.13
N SER A 271 8.51 9.58 11.03
CA SER A 271 8.21 10.85 11.69
C SER A 271 8.06 11.99 10.68
N LEU A 272 8.99 12.12 9.73
CA LEU A 272 8.91 13.12 8.66
C LEU A 272 7.65 12.97 7.81
N ASN A 273 7.31 11.73 7.44
CA ASN A 273 6.11 11.50 6.65
C ASN A 273 4.81 11.72 7.45
N ILE A 274 4.84 11.56 8.77
CA ILE A 274 3.72 11.95 9.65
C ILE A 274 3.61 13.47 9.73
N ASP A 275 4.72 14.21 9.78
CA ASP A 275 4.70 15.68 9.77
C ASP A 275 3.98 16.23 8.53
N GLU A 276 4.32 15.71 7.35
CA GLU A 276 3.64 16.05 6.08
C GLU A 276 2.13 15.78 6.11
N GLU A 277 1.71 14.70 6.77
CA GLU A 277 0.31 14.34 6.92
C GLU A 277 -0.43 15.22 7.93
N LEU A 278 0.23 15.61 9.02
CA LEU A 278 -0.29 16.56 9.99
C LEU A 278 -0.48 17.94 9.37
N ASP A 279 0.48 18.41 8.56
CA ASP A 279 0.36 19.65 7.83
C ASP A 279 -0.89 19.63 6.92
N PHE A 280 -1.11 18.55 6.16
CA PHE A 280 -2.32 18.39 5.37
C PHE A 280 -3.61 18.47 6.23
N ILE A 281 -3.63 17.81 7.39
CA ILE A 281 -4.77 17.82 8.32
C ILE A 281 -5.04 19.23 8.84
N ASP A 282 -4.00 20.01 9.09
CA ASP A 282 -4.13 21.36 9.62
C ASP A 282 -4.74 22.30 8.57
N TYR A 283 -4.31 22.18 7.32
CA TYR A 283 -4.76 23.05 6.23
C TYR A 283 -6.12 22.68 5.62
N THR A 284 -6.56 21.41 5.68
CA THR A 284 -7.85 21.03 5.08
C THR A 284 -9.05 21.73 5.76
N ARG A 285 -10.02 22.24 5.02
CA ARG A 285 -11.27 22.85 5.51
C ARG A 285 -12.44 21.86 5.51
N ASN A 286 -12.19 20.57 5.25
CA ASN A 286 -13.23 19.58 5.02
C ASN A 286 -13.91 19.18 6.35
N LYS A 287 -15.21 19.46 6.48
CA LYS A 287 -15.96 19.20 7.73
C LYS A 287 -16.26 17.71 7.97
N SER A 288 -16.24 16.87 6.93
CA SER A 288 -16.45 15.42 7.06
C SER A 288 -15.24 14.70 7.66
N PHE A 289 -14.11 15.39 7.75
CA PHE A 289 -12.84 14.90 8.26
C PHE A 289 -12.77 15.10 9.78
N ASP A 290 -12.52 14.04 10.55
CA ASP A 290 -12.31 14.17 11.99
C ASP A 290 -10.85 14.47 12.32
N LYS A 291 -10.50 15.76 12.26
CA LYS A 291 -9.12 16.22 12.44
C LYS A 291 -8.54 15.88 13.81
N ASN A 292 -9.32 15.98 14.87
CA ASN A 292 -8.80 15.81 16.23
C ASN A 292 -8.42 14.35 16.46
N THR A 293 -9.31 13.43 16.10
CA THR A 293 -9.04 11.99 16.18
C THR A 293 -7.79 11.60 15.38
N LEU A 294 -7.61 12.16 14.17
CA LEU A 294 -6.44 11.87 13.34
C LEU A 294 -5.15 12.50 13.88
N ARG A 295 -5.20 13.72 14.44
CA ARG A 295 -4.05 14.33 15.13
C ARG A 295 -3.61 13.50 16.33
N ASP A 296 -4.56 13.10 17.17
CA ASP A 296 -4.29 12.28 18.35
C ASP A 296 -3.68 10.94 17.96
N PHE A 297 -4.19 10.33 16.88
CA PHE A 297 -3.61 9.13 16.29
C PHE A 297 -2.14 9.32 15.88
N TYR A 298 -1.83 10.35 15.09
CA TYR A 298 -0.46 10.61 14.63
C TYR A 298 0.50 10.98 15.77
N ASN A 299 0.03 11.74 16.75
CA ASN A 299 0.81 12.06 17.95
C ASN A 299 1.11 10.79 18.77
N ASN A 300 0.14 9.88 18.88
CA ASN A 300 0.37 8.57 19.50
C ASN A 300 1.43 7.75 18.73
N LEU A 301 1.35 7.71 17.40
CA LEU A 301 2.37 7.05 16.58
C LEU A 301 3.77 7.62 16.81
N LYS A 302 3.91 8.95 16.85
CA LYS A 302 5.20 9.61 17.16
C LYS A 302 5.72 9.23 18.55
N ASN A 303 4.83 9.15 19.55
CA ASN A 303 5.21 8.70 20.89
C ASN A 303 5.68 7.24 20.90
N LYS A 304 5.06 6.35 20.12
CA LYS A 304 5.54 4.97 19.97
C LYS A 304 6.91 4.92 19.30
N LEU A 305 7.11 5.70 18.25
CA LEU A 305 8.40 5.80 17.53
C LEU A 305 9.52 6.26 18.46
N SER A 306 9.30 7.29 19.28
CA SER A 306 10.30 7.78 20.24
C SER A 306 10.62 6.81 21.38
N GLN A 307 9.71 5.86 21.66
CA GLN A 307 9.94 4.72 22.56
C GLN A 307 10.71 3.58 21.87
N GLY A 308 11.15 3.75 20.63
CA GLY A 308 11.91 2.77 19.86
C GLY A 308 11.07 1.68 19.22
N LYS A 309 9.74 1.85 19.12
CA LYS A 309 8.87 0.91 18.39
C LYS A 309 9.04 1.08 16.89
N ILE A 310 9.05 -0.04 16.17
CA ILE A 310 9.13 -0.04 14.70
C ILE A 310 7.71 0.03 14.16
N ILE A 311 7.31 1.21 13.72
CA ILE A 311 6.04 1.43 13.01
C ILE A 311 6.32 1.45 11.52
N ILE A 312 5.57 0.70 10.72
CA ILE A 312 5.63 0.76 9.27
C ILE A 312 4.26 1.08 8.68
N ARG A 313 4.25 1.53 7.42
CA ARG A 313 3.00 1.75 6.68
C ARG A 313 3.00 1.02 5.35
N ILE A 314 2.05 0.12 5.16
CA ILE A 314 1.96 -0.79 4.01
C ILE A 314 0.55 -0.83 3.39
N GLY A 315 0.46 -1.32 2.15
CA GLY A 315 -0.79 -1.53 1.42
C GLY A 315 -1.07 -0.52 0.30
N LYS A 316 -2.19 -0.75 -0.42
CA LYS A 316 -2.54 0.01 -1.64
C LYS A 316 -2.82 1.48 -1.36
N TYR A 317 -3.47 1.79 -0.25
CA TYR A 317 -3.95 3.13 0.07
C TYR A 317 -2.98 3.98 0.89
N THR A 318 -1.74 3.52 1.07
CA THR A 318 -0.69 4.36 1.66
C THR A 318 -0.34 5.53 0.76
N ASN A 319 -0.03 6.66 1.37
CA ASN A 319 0.34 7.88 0.67
C ASN A 319 1.69 7.75 -0.05
N TYR A 320 1.89 8.60 -1.06
CA TYR A 320 3.05 8.58 -1.94
C TYR A 320 4.38 8.67 -1.18
N TYR A 321 4.43 9.53 -0.16
CA TYR A 321 5.60 9.74 0.68
C TYR A 321 6.06 8.47 1.41
N PHE A 322 5.12 7.68 1.92
CA PHE A 322 5.43 6.38 2.56
C PHE A 322 5.89 5.30 1.58
N LYS A 323 5.62 5.45 0.28
CA LYS A 323 5.97 4.47 -0.76
C LYS A 323 7.27 4.78 -1.49
N THR A 324 7.85 5.97 -1.27
CA THR A 324 8.98 6.44 -2.06
C THR A 324 10.07 7.05 -1.16
N ILE A 325 11.17 7.42 -1.80
CA ILE A 325 12.32 8.07 -1.17
C ILE A 325 12.30 9.58 -1.39
N SER A 326 11.16 10.15 -1.78
CA SER A 326 11.05 11.57 -2.12
C SER A 326 11.40 12.49 -0.95
N SER A 327 11.11 12.06 0.29
CA SER A 327 11.47 12.77 1.52
C SER A 327 12.97 12.83 1.79
N ALA A 328 13.80 12.15 0.98
CA ALA A 328 15.26 12.28 1.05
C ALA A 328 15.81 13.46 0.21
N PHE A 329 14.97 14.20 -0.50
CA PHE A 329 15.39 15.26 -1.41
C PHE A 329 14.55 16.53 -1.23
N ASP A 330 15.22 17.68 -1.22
CA ASP A 330 14.54 18.97 -1.29
C ASP A 330 13.91 19.15 -2.69
N ASN A 331 12.62 19.49 -2.74
CA ASN A 331 11.87 19.74 -3.98
C ASN A 331 11.80 18.56 -4.98
N PHE A 332 11.87 17.31 -4.52
CA PHE A 332 11.74 16.11 -5.38
C PHE A 332 10.56 16.20 -6.34
N TYR A 333 9.45 16.76 -5.85
CA TYR A 333 8.19 16.80 -6.56
C TYR A 333 8.25 17.59 -7.86
N ASP A 334 8.97 18.72 -7.90
CA ASP A 334 9.11 19.53 -9.12
C ASP A 334 9.90 18.81 -10.21
N ARG A 335 10.63 17.78 -9.81
CA ARG A 335 11.48 16.96 -10.67
C ARG A 335 10.94 15.55 -10.86
N PHE A 336 9.74 15.29 -10.33
CA PHE A 336 9.06 13.99 -10.43
C PHE A 336 9.00 13.49 -11.88
N SER A 337 8.66 14.37 -12.84
CA SER A 337 8.57 14.04 -14.27
C SER A 337 9.91 13.72 -14.92
N GLU A 338 11.04 14.12 -14.32
CA GLU A 338 12.37 13.75 -14.83
C GLU A 338 12.68 12.28 -14.56
N VAL A 339 12.21 11.73 -13.45
CA VAL A 339 12.44 10.34 -13.03
C VAL A 339 11.37 9.42 -13.60
N TYR A 340 10.12 9.87 -13.57
CA TYR A 340 8.95 9.11 -13.98
C TYR A 340 8.44 9.67 -15.30
N SER A 341 8.82 9.05 -16.43
CA SER A 341 8.27 9.36 -17.74
C SER A 341 6.78 8.99 -17.78
N PRO A 342 5.83 9.93 -17.74
CA PRO A 342 4.44 9.61 -17.90
C PRO A 342 4.21 9.42 -19.40
N SER A 343 4.36 8.19 -19.90
CA SER A 343 4.14 7.84 -21.31
C SER A 343 2.69 8.09 -21.75
N LYS A 344 1.76 8.23 -20.80
CA LYS A 344 0.39 8.71 -20.98
C LYS A 344 0.01 9.50 -19.74
N ARG A 345 -0.66 10.66 -19.92
CA ARG A 345 -1.20 11.56 -18.86
C ARG A 345 -1.43 10.82 -17.52
N LYS A 346 -0.43 10.80 -16.66
CA LYS A 346 -0.58 10.45 -15.24
C LYS A 346 -0.41 11.75 -14.49
N SER A 347 -1.40 12.08 -13.67
CA SER A 347 -1.32 13.24 -12.78
C SER A 347 -0.10 13.09 -11.88
N LYS A 348 0.66 14.17 -11.73
CA LYS A 348 1.62 14.35 -10.63
C LYS A 348 0.88 13.92 -9.35
N PRO A 349 1.41 13.01 -8.51
CA PRO A 349 0.67 12.54 -7.33
C PRO A 349 0.32 13.76 -6.48
N GLU A 350 -0.94 14.15 -6.35
CA GLU A 350 -1.32 15.39 -5.66
C GLU A 350 -0.80 15.33 -4.22
N ILE A 351 0.17 16.21 -3.90
CA ILE A 351 0.82 16.34 -2.58
C ILE A 351 -0.21 16.50 -1.48
N GLU A 352 -1.35 17.09 -1.81
CA GLU A 352 -2.38 17.50 -0.87
C GLU A 352 -3.53 16.50 -0.87
N SER A 353 -3.23 15.19 -0.83
CA SER A 353 -4.30 14.19 -0.71
C SER A 353 -4.00 13.07 0.27
N MET A 354 -5.03 12.64 0.98
CA MET A 354 -4.97 11.56 1.97
C MET A 354 -6.15 10.61 1.76
N ASN A 355 -5.86 9.32 1.74
CA ASN A 355 -6.91 8.31 1.78
C ASN A 355 -7.33 8.07 3.24
N ILE A 356 -8.62 8.20 3.53
CA ILE A 356 -9.22 8.03 4.85
C ILE A 356 -10.35 7.02 4.76
N LEU A 357 -10.48 6.20 5.80
CA LEU A 357 -11.53 5.23 5.99
C LEU A 357 -12.67 5.83 6.81
N GLU A 358 -13.90 5.48 6.45
CA GLU A 358 -15.08 5.79 7.26
C GLU A 358 -15.11 4.88 8.49
N GLY A 359 -15.05 5.48 9.68
CA GLY A 359 -15.17 4.78 10.96
C GLY A 359 -16.62 4.42 11.30
N GLN A 360 -16.81 3.80 12.47
CA GLN A 360 -18.15 3.41 12.97
C GLN A 360 -19.06 4.62 13.23
N SER A 361 -18.46 5.78 13.49
CA SER A 361 -19.15 7.07 13.66
C SER A 361 -19.80 7.59 12.36
N GLY A 362 -19.49 6.97 11.21
CA GLY A 362 -19.82 7.50 9.87
C GLY A 362 -18.97 8.70 9.47
N ARG A 363 -17.97 9.08 10.27
CA ARG A 363 -16.98 10.11 9.95
C ARG A 363 -15.73 9.47 9.37
N PHE A 364 -14.98 10.26 8.61
CA PHE A 364 -13.67 9.86 8.09
C PHE A 364 -12.61 10.19 9.13
N ASP A 365 -12.27 9.20 9.97
CA ASP A 365 -11.51 9.35 11.20
C ASP A 365 -10.30 8.38 11.30
N MET A 366 -10.05 7.58 10.27
CA MET A 366 -9.02 6.53 10.31
C MET A 366 -8.21 6.47 9.02
N VAL A 367 -6.88 6.45 9.17
CA VAL A 367 -5.95 6.29 8.05
C VAL A 367 -5.59 4.81 7.89
N PRO A 368 -5.49 4.27 6.65
CA PRO A 368 -5.14 2.87 6.46
C PRO A 368 -3.62 2.63 6.48
N GLY A 369 -3.26 1.39 6.84
CA GLY A 369 -1.98 0.78 6.47
C GLY A 369 -0.90 0.71 7.56
N TYR A 370 -1.12 1.19 8.78
CA TYR A 370 -0.13 1.16 9.86
C TYR A 370 -0.05 -0.20 10.57
N LEU A 371 1.19 -0.67 10.75
CA LEU A 371 1.57 -1.92 11.41
C LEU A 371 2.72 -1.65 12.38
N GLU A 372 2.66 -2.18 13.59
CA GLU A 372 3.80 -2.28 14.51
C GLU A 372 4.52 -3.60 14.29
N ILE A 373 5.84 -3.57 14.25
CA ILE A 373 6.71 -4.75 14.17
C ILE A 373 7.62 -4.77 15.40
N GLU A 374 7.74 -5.92 16.02
CA GLU A 374 8.79 -6.22 17.00
C GLU A 374 9.73 -7.23 16.33
N LEU A 375 11.02 -6.90 16.19
CA LEU A 375 12.03 -7.70 15.48
C LEU A 375 12.80 -8.64 16.40
#